data_AF-A0A5C3NKD5-F1
#
_entry.id   AF-A0A5C3NKD5-F1
#
_cell.length_a   1.000
_cell.length_b   1.000
_cell.length_c   1.000
_cell.angle_alpha   90.00
_cell.angle_beta   90.00
_cell.angle_gamma   90.00
#
_symmetry.space_group_name_H-M   'P 1'
#
loop_
_entity.id
_entity.type
_entity.pdbx_description
1 polymer ?
#
loop_
_entity_poly.entity_id
_entity_poly.type
_entity_poly.pdbx_seq_one_letter_code
_entity_poly.pdbx_strand_id
1 'polypeptide(L)' 'NKMVHGDIRLGNVVIAKPTGADDDDDVGKRVRIVDFDWAGEEGTVRYPLHLSKDVRWPAGVADHALIRAQHDDEMVRRLG' A
#
# COMPACT_ATOMS: atom_id res chain seq x y z
N ASN A 1 -0.36 2.46 16.14
CA ASN A 1 0.86 2.80 15.39
C ASN A 1 0.52 3.80 14.30
N LYS A 2 1.36 4.80 14.05
CA LYS A 2 1.21 5.74 12.91
C LYS A 2 2.14 5.31 11.77
N MET A 3 1.78 4.22 11.10
CA MET A 3 2.57 3.68 9.98
C MET A 3 1.89 3.97 8.65
N VAL A 4 2.69 4.24 7.64
CA VAL A 4 2.28 4.40 6.25
C VAL A 4 3.00 3.38 5.38
N HIS A 5 2.37 2.94 4.30
CA HIS A 5 2.93 2.00 3.34
C HIS A 5 3.55 2.72 2.14
N GLY A 6 2.85 3.73 1.61
CA GLY A 6 3.32 4.56 0.50
C GLY A 6 3.09 3.99 -0.89
N ASP A 7 2.93 2.69 -1.04
CA ASP A 7 2.78 2.02 -2.35
C ASP A 7 1.60 1.04 -2.39
N ILE A 8 0.46 1.43 -1.82
CA ILE A 8 -0.77 0.65 -1.95
C ILE A 8 -1.24 0.68 -3.39
N ARG A 9 -1.26 -0.47 -4.05
CA ARG A 9 -1.75 -0.67 -5.41
C ARG A 9 -2.05 -2.15 -5.64
N LEU A 10 -2.85 -2.47 -6.65
CA LEU A 10 -3.26 -3.85 -6.92
C LEU A 10 -2.07 -4.80 -7.11
N GLY A 11 -0.96 -4.33 -7.71
CA GLY A 11 0.26 -5.11 -7.86
C GLY A 11 0.93 -5.52 -6.54
N ASN A 12 0.63 -4.82 -5.44
CA ASN A 12 1.17 -5.04 -4.11
C ASN A 12 0.14 -5.70 -3.16
N VAL A 13 -0.97 -6.21 -3.71
CA VAL A 13 -1.97 -7.00 -2.99
C VAL A 13 -1.93 -8.43 -3.51
N VAL A 14 -1.71 -9.38 -2.61
CA VAL A 14 -1.61 -10.81 -2.96
C VAL A 14 -2.63 -11.63 -2.18
N ILE A 15 -3.06 -12.75 -2.77
CA ILE A 15 -3.92 -13.74 -2.12
C ILE A 15 -3.03 -14.94 -1.79
N ALA A 16 -2.83 -15.20 -0.49
CA ALA A 16 -2.07 -16.36 -0.04
C ALA A 16 -2.78 -17.67 -0.44
N LYS A 17 -2.01 -18.73 -0.73
CA LYS A 17 -2.59 -20.07 -0.94
C LYS A 17 -3.18 -20.59 0.37
N PRO A 18 -4.27 -21.39 0.34
CA PRO A 18 -4.75 -22.07 1.53
C PRO A 18 -3.66 -22.98 2.12
N THR A 19 -3.41 -22.89 3.42
CA THR A 19 -2.39 -23.70 4.11
C THR A 19 -2.96 -24.84 4.96
N GLY A 20 -4.29 -25.01 5.01
CA GLY A 20 -4.93 -26.13 5.69
C GLY A 20 -4.81 -26.08 7.22
N ALA A 21 -5.41 -25.05 7.82
CA ALA A 21 -5.87 -24.94 9.20
C ALA A 21 -6.45 -23.52 9.33
N ASP A 22 -7.75 -23.39 9.61
CA ASP A 22 -8.51 -22.14 9.84
C ASP A 22 -8.53 -21.06 8.71
N ASP A 23 -7.62 -21.14 7.74
CA ASP A 23 -7.70 -20.48 6.43
C ASP A 23 -8.65 -21.27 5.52
N ASP A 24 -9.92 -21.20 5.87
CA ASP A 24 -11.07 -21.65 5.08
C ASP A 24 -11.06 -20.99 3.68
N ASP A 25 -11.94 -21.43 2.78
CA ASP A 25 -12.08 -20.89 1.39
C ASP A 25 -12.29 -19.35 1.31
N ASP A 26 -12.42 -18.68 2.44
CA ASP A 26 -12.46 -17.22 2.61
C ASP A 26 -11.21 -16.53 2.04
N VAL A 27 -11.38 -15.95 0.85
CA VAL A 27 -10.36 -15.15 0.16
C VAL A 27 -9.94 -13.95 1.00
N GLY A 28 -10.88 -13.33 1.74
CA GLY A 28 -10.65 -12.13 2.54
C GLY A 28 -9.60 -12.37 3.62
N LYS A 29 -9.66 -13.52 4.31
CA LYS A 29 -8.66 -13.91 5.32
C LYS A 29 -7.27 -14.16 4.75
N ARG A 30 -7.14 -14.35 3.43
CA ARG A 30 -5.89 -14.63 2.72
C ARG A 30 -5.35 -13.43 1.95
N VAL A 31 -6.03 -12.28 1.97
CA VAL A 31 -5.51 -11.03 1.40
C VAL A 31 -4.32 -10.56 2.25
N ARG A 32 -3.20 -10.25 1.58
CA ARG A 32 -1.99 -9.68 2.18
C ARG A 32 -1.55 -8.49 1.34
N ILE A 33 -0.99 -7.50 2.00
CA ILE A 33 -0.28 -6.38 1.34
C ILE A 33 1.21 -6.70 1.44
N VAL A 34 1.95 -6.48 0.35
CA VAL A 34 3.39 -6.73 0.22
C VAL A 34 4.11 -5.48 -0.29
N ASP A 35 5.45 -5.54 -0.36
CA ASP A 35 6.35 -4.46 -0.81
C ASP A 35 6.40 -3.25 0.13
N PHE A 36 7.20 -3.36 1.19
CA PHE A 36 7.30 -2.36 2.26
C PHE A 36 8.50 -1.40 2.10
N ASP A 37 9.13 -1.32 0.93
CA ASP A 37 10.36 -0.56 0.75
C ASP A 37 10.21 0.95 1.02
N TRP A 38 8.98 1.49 0.94
CA TRP A 38 8.67 2.90 1.24
C TRP A 38 7.99 3.09 2.60
N ALA A 39 7.68 1.99 3.28
CA ALA A 39 6.86 2.01 4.48
C ALA A 39 7.65 2.53 5.69
N GLY A 40 6.95 3.16 6.63
CA GLY A 40 7.56 3.63 7.87
C GLY A 40 6.63 4.49 8.70
N GLU A 41 7.20 5.18 9.68
CA GLU A 41 6.42 6.09 10.55
C GLU A 41 5.97 7.34 9.78
N GLU A 42 4.69 7.68 9.90
CA GLU A 42 4.12 8.86 9.25
C GLU A 42 4.88 10.13 9.66
N GLY A 43 5.21 10.97 8.67
CA GLY A 43 5.98 12.20 8.90
C GLY A 43 7.51 12.00 8.90
N THR A 44 7.99 10.76 8.76
CA THR A 44 9.43 10.46 8.67
C THR A 44 9.84 9.97 7.28
N VAL A 45 9.06 9.06 6.68
CA VAL A 45 9.35 8.46 5.36
C VAL A 45 8.84 9.31 4.21
N ARG A 46 9.51 9.18 3.06
CA ARG A 46 9.30 9.98 1.85
C ARG A 46 9.24 9.10 0.61
N TYR A 47 8.49 9.56 -0.38
CA TYR A 47 8.52 8.95 -1.71
C TYR A 47 9.90 9.06 -2.35
N PRO A 48 10.32 8.08 -3.17
CA PRO A 48 11.54 8.21 -3.97
C PRO A 48 11.40 9.33 -5.01
N LEU A 49 12.53 9.67 -5.63
CA LEU A 49 12.53 10.50 -6.84
C LEU A 49 12.05 9.68 -8.05
N HIS A 50 11.53 10.38 -9.05
CA HIS A 50 11.05 9.81 -10.31
C HIS A 50 9.87 8.86 -10.13
N LEU A 51 8.87 9.28 -9.34
CA LEU A 51 7.60 8.55 -9.27
C LEU A 51 7.03 8.32 -10.67
N SER A 52 6.50 7.12 -10.91
CA SER A 52 5.90 6.77 -12.20
C SER A 52 4.76 7.73 -12.54
N LYS A 53 4.74 8.21 -13.78
CA LYS A 53 3.67 9.06 -14.33
C LYS A 53 2.43 8.27 -14.74
N ASP A 54 2.55 6.94 -14.83
CA ASP A 54 1.44 6.05 -15.20
C ASP A 54 0.54 5.75 -14.00
N VAL A 55 1.06 5.94 -12.78
CA VAL A 55 0.26 5.86 -11.56
C VAL A 55 -0.45 7.19 -11.37
N ARG A 56 -1.78 7.14 -11.32
CA ARG A 56 -2.58 8.28 -10.87
C ARG A 56 -2.33 8.41 -9.37
N TRP A 57 -1.42 9.24 -8.93
CA TRP A 57 -1.15 9.40 -7.50
C TRP A 57 -2.27 10.20 -6.78
N PRO A 58 -2.48 9.98 -5.47
CA PRO A 58 -3.29 10.85 -4.61
C PRO A 58 -2.83 12.30 -4.60
N ALA A 59 -3.72 13.22 -4.21
CA ALA A 59 -3.33 14.63 -4.06
C ALA A 59 -2.26 14.79 -2.96
N GLY A 60 -1.22 15.60 -3.24
CA GLY A 60 -0.11 15.83 -2.30
C GLY A 60 1.05 14.84 -2.42
N VAL A 61 0.89 13.76 -3.19
CA VAL A 61 2.00 12.87 -3.56
C VAL A 61 2.86 13.54 -4.62
N ALA A 62 4.17 13.60 -4.36
CA ALA A 62 5.18 14.08 -5.27
C ALA A 62 6.53 13.47 -4.89
N ASP A 63 7.50 13.55 -5.79
CA ASP A 63 8.89 13.17 -5.55
C ASP A 63 9.38 13.77 -4.23
N HIS A 64 9.94 12.92 -3.35
CA HIS A 64 10.49 13.30 -2.05
C HIS A 64 9.50 13.95 -1.06
N ALA A 65 8.21 13.99 -1.36
CA ALA A 65 7.17 14.39 -0.43
C ALA A 65 7.05 13.36 0.71
N LEU A 66 6.59 13.82 1.88
CA LEU A 66 6.30 12.93 2.99
C LEU A 66 5.14 12.00 2.61
N ILE A 67 5.29 10.72 2.94
CA ILE A 67 4.20 9.76 2.82
C ILE A 67 3.24 9.99 3.99
N ARG A 68 1.95 10.07 3.69
CA ARG A 68 0.88 10.34 4.65
C ARG A 68 -0.19 9.27 4.57
N ALA A 69 -0.87 9.01 5.68
CA ALA A 69 -1.91 7.98 5.77
C ALA A 69 -3.05 8.23 4.75
N GLN A 70 -3.37 9.49 4.46
CA GLN A 70 -4.40 9.84 3.48
C GLN A 70 -4.04 9.36 2.06
N HIS A 71 -2.76 9.24 1.72
CA HIS A 71 -2.34 8.72 0.43
C HIS A 71 -2.67 7.23 0.33
N ASP A 72 -2.38 6.45 1.38
CA ASP A 72 -2.71 5.03 1.44
C ASP A 72 -4.23 4.82 1.41
N ASP A 73 -4.98 5.58 2.20
CA ASP A 73 -6.45 5.53 2.23
C ASP A 73 -7.06 5.79 0.85
N GLU A 74 -6.56 6.79 0.13
CA GLU A 74 -7.05 7.11 -1.20
C GLU A 74 -6.71 6.01 -2.21
N MET A 75 -5.53 5.41 -2.11
CA MET A 75 -5.17 4.27 -2.96
C MET A 75 -6.03 3.04 -2.65
N VAL A 76 -6.34 2.75 -1.38
CA VAL A 76 -7.28 1.66 -1.02
C VAL A 76 -8.66 1.90 -1.63
N ARG A 77 -9.20 3.12 -1.54
CA ARG A 77 -10.50 3.46 -2.14
C ARG A 77 -10.54 3.25 -3.66
N ARG A 78 -9.39 3.27 -4.34
CA ARG A 78 -9.26 3.09 -5.79
C ARG A 78 -9.05 1.63 -6.21
N LEU A 79 -8.98 0.68 -5.27
CA LEU A 79 -8.88 -0.75 -5.58
C LEU A 79 -10.22 -1.38 -6.03
N GLY A 80 -11.33 -0.62 -5.99
CA GLY A 80 -12.67 -1.06 -6.40
C GLY A 80 -13.28 -0.16 -7.46
#